data_AF-A0A7J4PSR5-F1
#
_entry.id   AF-A0A7J4PSR5-F1
#
_cell.length_a   1.000
_cell.length_b   1.000
_cell.length_c   1.000
_cell.angle_alpha   90.00
_cell.angle_beta   90.00
_cell.angle_gamma   90.00
#
_symmetry.space_group_name_H-M   'P 1'
#
loop_
_entity.id
_entity.type
_entity.pdbx_description
1 polymer ?
#
loop_
_entity_poly.entity_id
_entity_poly.type
_entity_poly.pdbx_seq_one_letter_code
_entity_poly.pdbx_strand_id
1 'polypeptide(L)'
;MKNDLSGMEPQILWGYFNEIRKIPRCSKHEERAAEYVVAVARRLWLDCKMDDAGNVVVKKAATPGKENVPAVLLQSHLDMVCEKNKDVSHDFARDPIEVVVEGGYVSARGTTLGADNGIGVATALAIMEDLDAVHGPLEFL
;
A
#
# COMPACT_ATOMS: atom_id res chain seq x y z
N MET A 1 -7.48 -21.83 7.73
CA MET A 1 -6.27 -21.05 7.32
C MET A 1 -6.58 -19.59 7.57
N LYS A 2 -5.65 -18.83 8.18
CA LYS A 2 -5.90 -17.44 8.55
C LYS A 2 -5.91 -16.57 7.29
N ASN A 3 -7.04 -15.95 6.98
CA ASN A 3 -7.15 -14.90 5.98
C ASN A 3 -6.70 -13.56 6.58
N ASP A 4 -5.50 -13.56 7.18
CA ASP A 4 -4.99 -12.45 7.98
C ASP A 4 -3.46 -12.49 8.01
N LEU A 5 -2.87 -11.32 7.74
CA LEU A 5 -1.42 -11.11 7.76
C LEU A 5 -0.98 -10.36 9.03
N SER A 6 -1.91 -10.05 9.94
CA SER A 6 -1.57 -9.42 11.22
C SER A 6 -0.67 -10.35 12.05
N GLY A 7 0.49 -9.82 12.46
CA GLY A 7 1.52 -10.56 13.19
C GLY A 7 2.71 -11.05 12.37
N MET A 8 2.77 -10.74 11.06
CA MET A 8 4.00 -10.91 10.27
C MET A 8 4.95 -9.73 10.48
N GLU A 9 6.26 -9.97 10.39
CA GLU A 9 7.28 -8.91 10.46
C GLU A 9 7.74 -8.47 9.05
N PRO A 10 7.94 -7.16 8.79
CA PRO A 10 7.71 -6.02 9.69
C PRO A 10 6.22 -5.71 9.89
N GLN A 11 5.78 -5.52 11.15
CA GLN A 11 4.35 -5.42 11.48
C GLN A 11 3.59 -4.30 10.77
N ILE A 12 4.18 -3.10 10.69
CA ILE A 12 3.51 -1.94 10.09
C ILE A 12 3.27 -2.18 8.59
N LEU A 13 4.28 -2.70 7.88
CA LEU A 13 4.18 -3.03 6.45
C LEU A 13 3.11 -4.09 6.21
N TRP A 14 3.15 -5.21 6.92
CA TRP A 14 2.16 -6.27 6.72
C TRP A 14 0.76 -5.84 7.15
N GLY A 15 0.65 -4.96 8.15
CA GLY A 15 -0.59 -4.30 8.51
C GLY A 15 -1.19 -3.52 7.34
N TYR A 16 -0.42 -2.64 6.72
CA TYR A 16 -0.87 -1.89 5.55
C TYR A 16 -1.17 -2.77 4.34
N PHE A 17 -0.36 -3.79 4.08
CA PHE A 17 -0.65 -4.73 3.00
C PHE A 17 -1.94 -5.53 3.26
N ASN A 18 -2.20 -5.90 4.52
CA ASN A 18 -3.44 -6.55 4.94
C ASN A 18 -4.66 -5.66 4.73
N GLU A 19 -4.53 -4.34 4.88
CA GLU A 19 -5.61 -3.39 4.61
C GLU A 19 -5.80 -3.15 3.11
N ILE A 20 -4.74 -2.85 2.36
CA ILE A 20 -4.86 -2.48 0.95
C ILE A 20 -5.37 -3.63 0.08
N ARG A 21 -5.04 -4.89 0.41
CA ARG A 21 -5.57 -6.06 -0.31
C ARG A 21 -7.10 -6.20 -0.19
N LYS A 22 -7.70 -5.59 0.84
CA LYS A 22 -9.15 -5.62 1.06
C LYS A 22 -9.87 -4.56 0.23
N ILE A 23 -9.14 -3.68 -0.44
CA ILE A 23 -9.66 -2.59 -1.26
C ILE A 23 -9.61 -3.03 -2.73
N PRO A 24 -10.77 -3.22 -3.39
CA PRO A 24 -10.87 -3.29 -4.84
C PRO A 24 -10.09 -2.16 -5.53
N ARG A 25 -9.10 -2.53 -6.35
CA ARG A 25 -8.18 -1.57 -7.00
C ARG A 25 -7.66 -2.06 -8.36
N CYS A 26 -8.53 -2.61 -9.20
CA CYS A 26 -8.11 -2.95 -10.56
C CYS A 26 -7.59 -1.72 -11.31
N SER A 27 -6.74 -1.93 -12.31
CA SER A 27 -6.34 -0.87 -13.23
C SER A 27 -7.57 -0.14 -13.76
N LYS A 28 -7.55 1.20 -13.71
CA LYS A 28 -8.65 2.14 -13.99
C LYS A 28 -9.76 2.24 -12.94
N HIS A 29 -9.56 1.64 -11.77
CA HIS A 29 -10.48 1.67 -10.62
C HIS A 29 -9.72 1.90 -9.31
N GLU A 30 -8.73 2.78 -9.32
CA GLU A 30 -7.80 3.04 -8.21
C GLU A 30 -8.35 4.01 -7.15
N GLU A 31 -9.53 4.60 -7.38
CA GLU A 31 -10.02 5.76 -6.61
C GLU A 31 -10.10 5.44 -5.11
N ARG A 32 -10.58 4.24 -4.77
CA ARG A 32 -10.70 3.80 -3.37
C ARG A 32 -9.34 3.59 -2.71
N ALA A 33 -8.34 3.14 -3.46
CA ALA A 33 -6.98 2.98 -2.96
C ALA A 33 -6.31 4.36 -2.78
N ALA A 34 -6.52 5.29 -3.71
CA ALA A 34 -6.04 6.66 -3.59
C ALA A 34 -6.65 7.38 -2.37
N GLU A 35 -7.97 7.27 -2.19
CA GLU A 35 -8.68 7.79 -1.01
C GLU A 35 -8.13 7.22 0.30
N TYR A 36 -7.81 5.92 0.32
CA TYR A 36 -7.20 5.28 1.48
C TYR A 36 -5.82 5.87 1.80
N VAL A 37 -4.94 6.05 0.81
CA VAL A 37 -3.62 6.67 1.02
C VAL A 37 -3.76 8.10 1.55
N VAL A 38 -4.66 8.90 0.96
CA VAL A 38 -4.95 10.27 1.43
C VAL A 38 -5.48 10.26 2.86
N ALA A 39 -6.36 9.33 3.22
CA ALA A 39 -6.89 9.20 4.57
C ALA A 39 -5.79 8.84 5.58
N VAL A 40 -4.87 7.93 5.23
CA VAL A 40 -3.72 7.59 6.08
C VAL A 40 -2.79 8.80 6.25
N ALA A 41 -2.44 9.49 5.17
CA ALA A 41 -1.58 10.68 5.22
C ALA A 41 -2.16 11.77 6.14
N ARG A 42 -3.47 12.05 6.02
CA ARG A 42 -4.17 13.01 6.88
C ARG A 42 -4.21 12.59 8.34
N ARG A 43 -4.44 11.29 8.62
CA ARG A 43 -4.39 10.73 9.99
C ARG A 43 -3.01 10.92 10.62
N LEU A 44 -1.96 10.83 9.82
CA LEU A 44 -0.56 11.04 10.21
C LEU A 44 -0.13 12.51 10.17
N TRP A 45 -1.03 13.44 9.87
CA TRP A 45 -0.76 14.89 9.76
C TRP A 45 0.30 15.25 8.71
N LEU A 46 0.38 14.48 7.62
CA LEU A 46 1.28 14.72 6.50
C LEU A 46 0.60 15.58 5.42
N ASP A 47 1.39 16.42 4.73
CA ASP A 47 0.92 17.14 3.54
C ASP A 47 0.70 16.15 2.41
N CYS A 48 -0.48 16.19 1.78
CA CYS A 48 -0.84 15.30 0.69
C CYS A 48 -1.69 16.02 -0.36
N LYS A 49 -1.49 15.65 -1.63
CA LYS A 49 -2.26 16.16 -2.76
C LYS A 49 -2.61 15.01 -3.70
N MET A 50 -3.74 15.13 -4.35
CA MET A 50 -4.15 14.24 -5.44
C MET A 50 -4.32 15.11 -6.69
N ASP A 51 -3.72 14.71 -7.80
CA ASP A 51 -3.86 15.42 -9.07
C ASP A 51 -5.13 15.00 -9.83
N ASP A 52 -5.40 15.66 -10.97
CA ASP A 52 -6.59 15.39 -11.79
C ASP A 52 -6.56 13.99 -12.44
N ALA A 53 -5.40 13.35 -12.49
CA ALA A 53 -5.24 11.98 -12.99
C ALA A 53 -5.40 10.92 -11.89
N GLY A 54 -5.56 11.34 -10.63
CA GLY A 54 -5.70 10.44 -9.47
C GLY A 54 -4.38 10.01 -8.84
N ASN A 55 -3.23 10.57 -9.27
CA ASN A 55 -1.95 10.30 -8.60
C ASN A 55 -1.94 11.00 -7.24
N VAL A 56 -1.45 10.30 -6.22
CA VAL A 56 -1.37 10.83 -4.85
C VAL A 56 0.09 11.09 -4.51
N VAL A 57 0.41 12.33 -4.11
CA VAL A 57 1.72 12.65 -3.53
C VAL A 57 1.56 12.97 -2.05
N VAL A 58 2.39 12.36 -1.21
CA VAL A 58 2.48 12.63 0.23
C VAL A 58 3.89 13.11 0.57
N LYS A 59 4.02 14.11 1.43
CA LYS A 59 5.32 14.65 1.88
C LYS A 59 5.53 14.37 3.36
N LYS A 60 6.73 13.88 3.71
CA LYS A 60 7.20 13.73 5.09
C LYS A 60 8.49 14.52 5.27
N ALA A 61 8.51 15.41 6.27
CA ALA A 61 9.67 16.24 6.58
C ALA A 61 10.87 15.37 7.01
N ALA A 62 12.08 15.90 6.85
CA ALA A 62 13.28 15.24 7.33
C ALA A 62 13.25 15.02 8.84
N THR A 63 13.90 13.95 9.29
CA THR A 63 14.23 13.78 10.71
C THR A 63 15.31 14.78 11.15
N PRO A 64 15.39 15.10 12.46
CA PRO A 64 16.36 16.08 12.98
C PRO A 64 17.79 15.80 12.53
N GLY A 65 18.44 16.81 11.95
CA GLY A 65 19.82 16.73 11.46
C GLY A 65 19.96 16.17 10.03
N LYS A 66 18.84 15.94 9.32
CA LYS A 66 18.81 15.50 7.92
C LYS A 66 18.10 16.49 7.00
N GLU A 67 17.87 17.72 7.42
CA GLU A 67 17.11 18.74 6.69
C GLU A 67 17.81 19.20 5.40
N ASN A 68 19.15 19.13 5.38
CA ASN A 68 19.98 19.64 4.26
C ASN A 68 20.51 18.53 3.33
N VAL A 69 19.98 17.31 3.41
CA VAL A 69 20.31 16.24 2.46
C VAL A 69 19.31 16.24 1.29
N PRO A 70 19.68 15.69 0.12
CA PRO A 70 18.76 15.60 -1.01
C PRO A 70 17.47 14.87 -0.65
N ALA A 71 16.35 15.39 -1.14
CA ALA A 71 15.05 14.73 -1.01
C ALA A 71 15.04 13.43 -1.82
N VAL A 72 14.32 12.43 -1.32
CA VAL A 72 14.10 11.15 -2.00
C VAL A 72 12.60 10.95 -2.23
N LEU A 73 12.26 10.52 -3.44
CA LEU A 73 10.91 10.11 -3.80
C LEU A 73 10.84 8.58 -3.90
N LEU A 74 9.88 7.99 -3.19
CA LEU A 74 9.55 6.56 -3.28
C LEU A 74 8.28 6.41 -4.10
N GLN A 75 8.34 5.65 -5.19
CA GLN A 75 7.24 5.53 -6.15
C GLN A 75 6.64 4.12 -6.13
N SER A 76 5.32 4.03 -6.15
CA SER A 76 4.57 2.78 -6.26
C SER A 76 3.25 3.00 -6.99
N HIS A 77 2.79 2.01 -7.78
CA HIS A 77 1.48 2.09 -8.43
C HIS A 77 0.38 1.51 -7.54
N LEU A 78 -0.81 2.13 -7.57
CA LEU A 78 -1.94 1.76 -6.72
C LEU A 78 -2.76 0.62 -7.27
N ASP A 79 -2.75 0.40 -8.58
CA ASP A 79 -3.57 -0.60 -9.20
C ASP A 79 -3.02 -2.03 -8.99
N MET A 80 -3.84 -3.00 -9.36
CA MET A 80 -3.40 -4.37 -9.51
C MET A 80 -3.99 -4.98 -10.77
N VAL A 81 -3.25 -5.94 -11.32
CA VAL A 81 -3.78 -6.86 -12.32
C VAL A 81 -4.87 -7.72 -11.66
N CYS A 82 -6.05 -7.77 -12.26
CA CYS A 82 -7.22 -8.47 -11.75
C CYS A 82 -7.49 -9.74 -12.56
N GLU A 83 -6.81 -10.82 -12.20
CA GLU A 83 -6.92 -12.12 -12.87
C GLU A 83 -7.31 -13.20 -11.87
N LYS A 84 -8.09 -14.17 -12.32
CA LYS A 84 -8.56 -15.28 -11.49
C LYS A 84 -8.57 -16.60 -12.23
N ASN A 85 -8.45 -17.69 -11.48
CA ASN A 85 -8.61 -19.03 -12.03
C ASN A 85 -10.04 -19.22 -12.56
N LYS A 86 -10.18 -20.07 -13.58
CA LYS A 86 -11.45 -20.26 -14.32
C LYS A 86 -12.63 -20.68 -13.44
N ASP A 87 -12.34 -21.43 -12.38
CA ASP A 87 -13.30 -22.02 -11.44
C ASP A 87 -13.56 -21.14 -10.20
N VAL A 88 -12.94 -19.96 -10.11
CA VAL A 88 -13.07 -19.05 -8.96
C VAL A 88 -14.13 -17.98 -9.22
N SER A 89 -15.12 -17.91 -8.33
CA SER A 89 -16.08 -16.80 -8.27
C SER A 89 -15.50 -15.70 -7.39
N HIS A 90 -15.16 -14.57 -8.00
CA HIS A 90 -14.63 -13.37 -7.36
C HIS A 90 -15.01 -12.17 -8.23
N ASP A 91 -15.57 -11.13 -7.60
CA ASP A 91 -15.91 -9.83 -8.21
C ASP A 91 -14.89 -8.79 -7.75
N PHE A 92 -13.91 -8.48 -8.61
CA PHE A 92 -12.85 -7.54 -8.29
C PHE A 92 -13.30 -6.10 -8.05
N ALA A 93 -14.56 -5.74 -8.35
CA ALA A 93 -15.09 -4.41 -8.01
C ALA A 93 -15.57 -4.32 -6.55
N ARG A 94 -15.72 -5.47 -5.87
CA ARG A 94 -16.40 -5.55 -4.57
C ARG A 94 -15.64 -6.38 -3.55
N ASP A 95 -15.12 -7.51 -3.98
CA ASP A 95 -14.59 -8.55 -3.10
C ASP A 95 -13.13 -8.24 -2.69
N PRO A 96 -12.77 -8.44 -1.42
CA PRO A 96 -11.37 -8.34 -0.99
C PRO A 96 -10.56 -9.53 -1.48
N ILE A 97 -9.25 -9.34 -1.70
CA ILE A 97 -8.34 -10.44 -2.05
C ILE A 97 -8.12 -11.34 -0.83
N GLU A 98 -8.49 -12.61 -0.94
CA GLU A 98 -8.23 -13.62 0.10
C GLU A 98 -6.80 -14.14 0.04
N VAL A 99 -6.10 -14.18 1.18
CA VAL A 99 -4.69 -14.62 1.24
C VAL A 99 -4.53 -16.05 1.74
N VAL A 100 -3.45 -16.66 1.31
CA VAL A 100 -2.94 -17.95 1.80
C VAL A 100 -1.49 -17.73 2.22
N VAL A 101 -1.16 -18.14 3.45
CA VAL A 101 0.21 -18.15 3.96
C VAL A 101 0.65 -19.59 4.13
N GLU A 102 1.59 -20.04 3.30
CA GLU A 102 2.06 -21.42 3.28
C GLU A 102 3.52 -21.50 2.84
N GLY A 103 4.32 -22.31 3.53
CA GLY A 103 5.72 -22.55 3.13
C GLY A 103 6.61 -21.29 3.12
N GLY A 104 6.25 -20.26 3.88
CA GLY A 104 6.96 -18.97 3.88
C GLY A 104 6.54 -18.01 2.75
N TYR A 105 5.55 -18.40 1.94
CA TYR A 105 5.00 -17.57 0.86
C TYR A 105 3.64 -17.00 1.25
N VAL A 106 3.35 -15.80 0.76
CA VAL A 106 2.02 -15.20 0.75
C VAL A 106 1.51 -15.23 -0.69
N SER A 107 0.36 -15.84 -0.91
CA SER A 107 -0.33 -15.90 -2.19
C SER A 107 -1.81 -15.53 -2.01
N ALA A 108 -2.55 -15.42 -3.11
CA ALA A 108 -4.00 -15.24 -3.06
C ALA A 108 -4.73 -16.53 -3.42
N ARG A 109 -5.93 -16.71 -2.88
CA ARG A 109 -6.77 -17.88 -3.15
C ARG A 109 -7.40 -17.79 -4.54
N GLY A 110 -6.66 -18.26 -5.54
CA GLY A 110 -7.17 -18.42 -6.91
C GLY A 110 -7.41 -17.12 -7.67
N THR A 111 -6.85 -16.01 -7.16
CA THR A 111 -6.76 -14.72 -7.84
C THR A 111 -5.30 -14.27 -7.90
N THR A 112 -5.01 -13.22 -8.65
CA THR A 112 -3.81 -12.40 -8.42
C THR A 112 -3.85 -11.80 -7.01
N LEU A 113 -2.67 -11.69 -6.40
CA LEU A 113 -2.52 -11.15 -5.05
C LEU A 113 -2.45 -9.61 -5.03
N GLY A 114 -1.97 -9.00 -6.12
CA GLY A 114 -1.66 -7.57 -6.15
C GLY A 114 -0.45 -7.20 -5.29
N ALA A 115 0.45 -8.15 -5.00
CA ALA A 115 1.71 -7.86 -4.31
C ALA A 115 2.57 -6.86 -5.08
N ASP A 116 2.54 -6.93 -6.42
CA ASP A 116 3.02 -5.87 -7.29
C ASP A 116 1.86 -4.90 -7.63
N ASN A 117 1.90 -3.60 -7.26
CA ASN A 117 2.88 -2.96 -6.37
C ASN A 117 2.36 -2.73 -4.96
N GLY A 118 1.36 -3.51 -4.52
CA GLY A 118 0.77 -3.38 -3.19
C GLY A 118 1.77 -3.48 -2.03
N ILE A 119 2.88 -4.24 -2.18
CA ILE A 119 3.95 -4.27 -1.19
C ILE A 119 4.75 -2.96 -1.19
N GLY A 120 5.00 -2.36 -2.35
CA GLY A 120 5.63 -1.04 -2.46
C GLY A 120 4.78 0.03 -1.78
N VAL A 121 3.48 0.06 -2.08
CA VAL A 121 2.51 0.96 -1.43
C VAL A 121 2.48 0.75 0.08
N ALA A 122 2.42 -0.51 0.55
CA ALA A 122 2.44 -0.82 1.97
C ALA A 122 3.76 -0.39 2.65
N THR A 123 4.88 -0.48 1.95
CA THR A 123 6.19 -0.02 2.42
C THR A 123 6.21 1.50 2.56
N ALA A 124 5.69 2.23 1.57
CA ALA A 124 5.57 3.69 1.62
C ALA A 124 4.72 4.13 2.82
N LEU A 125 3.54 3.52 3.01
CA LEU A 125 2.66 3.79 4.15
C LEU A 125 3.32 3.45 5.48
N ALA A 126 4.10 2.36 5.55
CA ALA A 126 4.85 2.01 6.74
C ALA A 126 5.92 3.07 7.08
N ILE A 127 6.69 3.54 6.09
CA ILE A 127 7.69 4.60 6.30
C ILE A 127 7.02 5.93 6.67
N MET A 128 5.82 6.22 6.17
CA MET A 128 5.05 7.39 6.61
C MET A 128 4.75 7.34 8.11
N GLU A 129 4.33 6.18 8.63
CA GLU A 129 3.97 5.97 10.04
C GLU A 129 5.18 5.76 10.96
N ASP A 130 6.28 5.22 10.44
CA ASP A 130 7.47 4.90 11.23
C ASP A 130 8.11 6.16 11.84
N LEU A 131 8.14 6.21 13.18
CA LEU A 131 8.71 7.30 13.96
C LEU A 131 10.20 7.09 14.27
N ASP A 132 10.70 5.87 14.12
CA ASP A 132 12.09 5.49 14.42
C ASP A 132 13.00 5.57 13.19
N ALA A 133 12.42 5.59 11.98
CA ALA A 133 13.16 5.72 10.73
C ALA A 133 13.90 7.08 10.63
N VAL A 134 15.23 7.04 10.48
CA VAL A 134 16.06 8.23 10.22
C VAL A 134 16.17 8.48 8.72
N HIS A 135 15.66 9.62 8.25
CA HIS A 135 15.61 9.97 6.83
C HIS A 135 15.72 11.48 6.57
N GLY A 136 16.11 11.84 5.35
CA GLY A 136 16.00 13.21 4.81
C GLY A 136 14.55 13.55 4.42
N PRO A 137 14.30 14.63 3.66
CA PRO A 137 12.97 14.91 3.16
C PRO A 137 12.48 13.78 2.24
N LEU A 138 11.26 13.31 2.46
CA LEU A 138 10.66 12.22 1.67
C LEU A 138 9.39 12.70 0.95
N GLU A 139 9.25 12.24 -0.29
CA GLU A 139 8.00 12.26 -1.02
C GLU A 139 7.60 10.82 -1.39
N PHE A 140 6.30 10.56 -1.43
CA PHE A 140 5.74 9.27 -1.83
C PHE A 140 4.76 9.51 -2.95
N LEU A 141 4.91 8.81 -4.08
CA LEU A 141 4.12 8.98 -5.30
C LEU A 141 3.52 7.65 -5.80
#